data_AF-A0A2T7PAN4-F1
#
_entry.id   AF-A0A2T7PAN4-F1
#
_cell.length_a   1.000
_cell.length_b   1.000
_cell.length_c   1.000
_cell.angle_alpha   90.00
_cell.angle_beta   90.00
_cell.angle_gamma   90.00
#
_symmetry.space_group_name_H-M   'P 1'
#
loop_
_entity.id
_entity.type
_entity.pdbx_description
1 polymer ?
#
loop_
_entity_poly.entity_id
_entity_poly.type
_entity_poly.pdbx_seq_one_letter_code
_entity_poly.pdbx_strand_id
1 'polypeptide(L)'
;MNIIEEIPQLKSMLSQALEKVDKWTTEDKQTGVIRKHIIAEIENENNQRELLDKASQLKKLQAKLAGLNGKMNCQLHEKNLMIQELEYATQSINNEQESLSEQEQVVEKKLKEFTYGAELFRDRLGLTFKKTHGNRLQVVFTCIDHKDPDSPFYFYVQVEDGKYIRRQHPQNKNSPDVSVRQGSSASSTNLKEVLAAIIPEKQQEVAEFRKKHGKTKVGEVTVDMMYGGMRGIKGLVTETSVLDPDEGIRFRGYSIPECQKLLPKAPGGEEPLPEGLFWLLLTGKIPTQQQAAAVTKEWNQRASLPNHVITMLHNFPSNLHPMSQFSAAITALNSESKFAKAYSEGVNKKLYWEYTYEDSMDLIAKLPTVAAIIYRNLYRDGTSVCPIDTNKDWSANFAAMLGYDNPEFTELLRLYLTIHSDHEGGNVSAHTCHLVGSALSDPYLSFAAGMNGLAGPLHGLANQEVLVWVTKLRETLGGDVTDEQLRNFIWNTLKSGQVVPGYGHAVLRKTDPRYICQQEFAKKHLPNDPLFKLVAQLYKVVPDILIEQGKAKNPWPNVDAHSGVLLQYYGMKEMNYYTVLFGVSRALGVLSSLIWDRALGLPIERPKSFDTINLRKAVGDA
;
A
#
# COMPACT_ATOMS: atom_id res chain seq x y z
N MET A 1 47.84 30.66 -17.74
CA MET A 1 48.39 31.71 -18.63
C MET A 1 49.57 31.12 -19.39
N ASN A 2 49.68 31.38 -20.69
CA ASN A 2 50.73 30.96 -21.65
C ASN A 2 50.55 29.69 -22.53
N ILE A 3 49.33 29.23 -22.84
CA ILE A 3 49.11 28.27 -23.96
C ILE A 3 48.27 28.89 -25.10
N ILE A 4 47.56 29.98 -24.84
CA ILE A 4 46.67 30.61 -25.82
C ILE A 4 47.44 31.44 -26.87
N GLU A 5 48.62 31.97 -26.52
CA GLU A 5 49.41 32.81 -27.43
C GLU A 5 50.22 32.03 -28.48
N GLU A 6 50.47 30.72 -28.29
CA GLU A 6 51.29 29.91 -29.21
C GLU A 6 50.49 29.22 -30.33
N ILE A 7 49.15 29.22 -30.23
CA ILE A 7 48.24 28.56 -31.19
C ILE A 7 48.34 29.14 -32.61
N PRO A 8 48.48 30.47 -32.83
CA PRO A 8 48.63 31.04 -34.17
C PRO A 8 49.96 30.65 -34.84
N GLN A 9 51.04 30.54 -34.06
CA GLN A 9 52.36 30.12 -34.56
C GLN A 9 52.35 28.67 -35.02
N LEU A 10 51.73 27.77 -34.23
CA LEU A 10 51.60 26.36 -34.59
C LEU A 10 50.74 26.14 -35.85
N LYS A 11 49.68 26.94 -36.04
CA LYS A 11 48.86 26.91 -37.27
C LYS A 11 49.63 27.36 -38.51
N SER A 12 50.46 28.41 -38.37
CA SER A 12 51.31 28.90 -39.45
C SER A 12 52.35 27.84 -39.88
N MET A 13 52.99 27.18 -38.91
CA MET A 13 53.97 26.12 -39.18
C MET A 13 53.34 24.91 -39.87
N LEU A 14 52.10 24.54 -39.50
CA LEU A 14 51.38 23.42 -40.12
C LEU A 14 50.96 23.73 -41.57
N SER A 15 50.51 24.96 -41.85
CA SER A 15 50.19 25.38 -43.21
C SER A 15 51.42 25.42 -44.12
N GLN A 16 52.56 25.90 -43.63
CA GLN A 16 53.82 25.89 -44.40
C GLN A 16 54.35 24.47 -44.64
N ALA A 17 54.12 23.55 -43.72
CA ALA A 17 54.48 22.14 -43.88
C ALA A 17 53.61 21.46 -44.95
N LEU A 18 52.31 21.73 -44.96
CA LEU A 18 51.37 21.18 -45.95
C LEU A 18 51.62 21.72 -47.37
N GLU A 19 51.97 23.01 -47.50
CA GLU A 19 52.34 23.62 -48.79
C GLU A 19 53.62 23.02 -49.39
N LYS A 20 54.57 22.62 -48.55
CA LYS A 20 55.80 21.94 -48.97
C LYS A 20 55.54 20.51 -49.42
N VAL A 21 54.61 19.81 -48.77
CA VAL A 21 54.20 18.45 -49.15
C VAL A 21 53.47 18.45 -50.48
N ASP A 22 52.56 19.41 -50.72
CA ASP A 22 51.82 19.53 -51.99
C ASP A 22 52.75 19.84 -53.18
N LYS A 23 53.78 20.67 -52.96
CA LYS A 23 54.82 20.96 -53.96
C LYS A 23 55.73 19.78 -54.29
N TRP A 24 55.84 18.80 -53.39
CA TRP A 24 56.66 17.59 -53.62
C TRP A 24 55.91 16.51 -54.40
N THR A 25 54.60 16.61 -54.51
CA THR A 25 53.75 15.63 -55.20
C THR A 25 53.42 15.97 -56.65
N THR A 26 53.88 17.10 -57.20
CA THR A 26 53.51 17.55 -58.56
C THR A 26 54.65 17.56 -59.61
N GLU A 27 55.87 17.13 -59.31
CA GLU A 27 56.94 17.02 -60.32
C GLU A 27 57.61 15.64 -60.28
N ASP A 28 57.12 14.73 -61.13
CA ASP A 28 57.72 13.44 -61.41
C ASP A 28 58.76 13.56 -62.52
N LYS A 29 60.05 13.31 -62.22
CA LYS A 29 61.02 12.53 -63.04
C LYS A 29 62.49 12.74 -62.62
N GLN A 30 63.19 11.61 -62.52
CA GLN A 30 64.64 11.39 -62.69
C GLN A 30 65.62 11.71 -61.54
N THR A 31 66.47 10.69 -61.31
CA THR A 31 67.83 10.67 -60.75
C THR A 31 68.08 10.88 -59.24
N GLY A 32 67.93 9.80 -58.47
CA GLY A 32 69.06 9.04 -57.89
C GLY A 32 69.96 9.62 -56.78
N VAL A 33 69.98 10.93 -56.53
CA VAL A 33 70.93 11.52 -55.55
C VAL A 33 70.23 12.11 -54.30
N ILE A 34 68.97 12.53 -54.42
CA ILE A 34 68.18 13.08 -53.29
C ILE A 34 67.76 11.99 -52.28
N ARG A 35 67.61 10.74 -52.74
CA ARG A 35 67.15 9.62 -51.89
C ARG A 35 68.15 9.25 -50.77
N LYS A 36 69.45 9.51 -50.95
CA LYS A 36 70.47 9.24 -49.91
C LYS A 36 70.55 10.32 -48.84
N HIS A 37 70.21 11.57 -49.14
CA HIS A 37 70.15 12.65 -48.12
C HIS A 37 68.87 12.58 -47.31
N ILE A 38 67.74 12.26 -47.94
CA ILE A 38 66.44 12.14 -47.23
C ILE A 38 66.43 10.95 -46.25
N ILE A 39 67.09 9.82 -46.58
CA ILE A 39 67.18 8.69 -45.64
C ILE A 39 68.03 9.04 -44.41
N ALA A 40 69.11 9.81 -44.57
CA ALA A 40 69.96 10.24 -43.45
C ALA A 40 69.27 11.24 -42.50
N GLU A 41 68.28 11.99 -42.99
CA GLU A 41 67.56 13.00 -42.19
C GLU A 41 66.24 12.47 -41.60
N ILE A 42 65.66 11.43 -42.22
CA ILE A 42 64.52 10.66 -41.68
C ILE A 42 64.96 9.72 -40.54
N GLU A 43 66.22 9.27 -40.52
CA GLU A 43 66.79 8.42 -39.46
C GLU A 43 67.16 9.18 -38.16
N ASN A 44 66.77 10.46 -38.01
CA ASN A 44 66.92 11.16 -36.74
C ASN A 44 65.75 10.82 -35.79
N GLU A 45 65.76 9.58 -35.26
CA GLU A 45 64.74 8.98 -34.39
C GLU A 45 64.32 9.86 -33.21
N ASN A 46 65.20 10.76 -32.75
CA ASN A 46 64.93 11.65 -31.61
C ASN A 46 63.84 12.69 -31.89
N ASN A 47 63.76 13.25 -33.11
CA ASN A 47 62.74 14.24 -33.44
C ASN A 47 61.36 13.61 -33.65
N GLN A 48 61.28 12.39 -34.22
CA GLN A 48 60.01 11.67 -34.36
C GLN A 48 59.44 11.26 -33.00
N ARG A 49 60.29 10.78 -32.07
CA ARG A 49 59.87 10.42 -30.71
C ARG A 49 59.34 11.63 -29.94
N GLU A 50 60.02 12.78 -30.04
CA GLU A 50 59.59 14.00 -29.37
C GLU A 50 58.27 14.54 -29.94
N LEU A 51 58.08 14.48 -31.27
CA LEU A 51 56.82 14.87 -31.92
C LEU A 51 55.67 13.92 -31.55
N LEU A 52 55.92 12.61 -31.49
CA LEU A 52 54.93 11.61 -31.06
C LEU A 52 54.54 11.81 -29.59
N ASP A 53 55.48 12.13 -28.71
CA ASP A 53 55.19 12.38 -27.30
C ASP A 53 54.42 13.69 -27.10
N LYS A 54 54.79 14.77 -27.80
CA LYS A 54 54.01 16.03 -27.83
C LYS A 54 52.60 15.83 -28.38
N ALA A 55 52.43 15.04 -29.45
CA ALA A 55 51.10 14.71 -29.98
C ALA A 55 50.26 13.87 -29.00
N SER A 56 50.89 12.95 -28.27
CA SER A 56 50.25 12.18 -27.19
C SER A 56 49.80 13.08 -26.03
N GLN A 57 50.64 14.03 -25.60
CA GLN A 57 50.29 15.02 -24.58
C GLN A 57 49.16 15.94 -25.04
N LEU A 58 49.16 16.38 -26.30
CA LEU A 58 48.10 17.21 -26.86
C LEU A 58 46.75 16.47 -26.85
N LYS A 59 46.72 15.19 -27.23
CA LYS A 59 45.52 14.34 -27.14
C LYS A 59 45.01 14.20 -25.71
N LYS A 60 45.91 14.01 -24.74
CA LYS A 60 45.53 13.95 -23.30
C LYS A 60 44.92 15.27 -22.82
N LEU A 61 45.47 16.42 -23.23
CA LEU A 61 44.93 17.74 -22.89
C LEU A 61 43.59 18.00 -23.56
N GLN A 62 43.40 17.61 -24.83
CA GLN A 62 42.12 17.69 -25.53
C GLN A 62 41.04 16.84 -24.85
N ALA A 63 41.37 15.61 -24.44
CA ALA A 63 40.45 14.77 -23.69
C ALA A 63 40.08 15.38 -22.32
N LYS A 64 41.06 15.99 -21.63
CA LYS A 64 40.82 16.67 -20.35
C LYS A 64 39.96 17.92 -20.50
N LEU A 65 40.16 18.71 -21.57
CA LEU A 65 39.34 19.87 -21.91
C LEU A 65 37.91 19.46 -22.27
N ALA A 66 37.73 18.40 -23.06
CA ALA A 66 36.42 17.83 -23.37
C ALA A 66 35.69 17.37 -22.09
N GLY A 67 36.40 16.71 -21.17
CA GLY A 67 35.86 16.31 -19.87
C GLY A 67 35.47 17.50 -18.97
N LEU A 68 36.26 18.58 -18.97
CA LEU A 68 35.94 19.81 -18.24
C LEU A 68 34.73 20.53 -18.84
N ASN A 69 34.63 20.63 -20.17
CA ASN A 69 33.45 21.18 -20.84
C ASN A 69 32.19 20.35 -20.58
N GLY A 70 32.32 19.02 -20.56
CA GLY A 70 31.22 18.13 -20.16
C GLY A 70 30.75 18.40 -18.73
N LYS A 71 31.68 18.51 -17.77
CA LYS A 71 31.35 18.86 -16.37
C LYS A 71 30.71 20.24 -16.24
N MET A 72 31.21 21.24 -16.96
CA MET A 72 30.65 22.59 -16.96
C MET A 72 29.24 22.63 -17.55
N ASN A 73 28.98 21.87 -18.63
CA ASN A 73 27.65 21.75 -19.20
C ASN A 73 26.67 21.00 -18.28
N CYS A 74 27.13 19.96 -17.56
CA CYS A 74 26.34 19.30 -16.53
C CYS A 74 25.99 20.27 -15.40
N GLN A 75 26.94 21.04 -14.88
CA GLN A 75 26.67 22.04 -13.84
C GLN A 75 25.75 23.16 -14.31
N LEU A 76 25.85 23.57 -15.58
CA LEU A 76 24.95 24.55 -16.17
C LEU A 76 23.52 23.99 -16.33
N HIS A 77 23.39 22.70 -16.67
CA HIS A 77 22.11 22.00 -16.72
C HIS A 77 21.49 21.86 -15.33
N GLU A 78 22.26 21.45 -14.32
CA GLU A 78 21.83 21.40 -12.91
C GLU A 78 21.36 22.76 -12.41
N LYS A 79 22.09 23.84 -12.72
CA LYS A 79 21.67 25.21 -12.39
C LYS A 79 20.33 25.57 -13.04
N ASN A 80 20.11 25.21 -14.31
CA ASN A 80 18.86 25.51 -15.01
C ASN A 80 17.67 24.70 -14.45
N LEU A 81 17.91 23.45 -14.03
CA LEU A 81 16.91 22.64 -13.33
C LEU A 81 16.53 23.28 -11.99
N MET A 82 17.52 23.71 -11.19
CA MET A 82 17.25 24.41 -9.92
C MET A 82 16.46 25.72 -10.12
N ILE A 83 16.70 26.44 -11.21
CA ILE A 83 15.92 27.64 -11.55
C ILE A 83 14.47 27.27 -11.87
N GLN A 84 14.23 26.22 -12.66
CA GLN A 84 12.87 25.76 -12.97
C GLN A 84 12.13 25.26 -11.72
N GLU A 85 12.83 24.58 -10.81
CA GLU A 85 12.26 24.15 -9.51
C GLU A 85 11.86 25.35 -8.64
N LEU A 86 12.70 26.40 -8.60
CA LEU A 86 12.39 27.64 -7.88
C LEU A 86 11.20 28.39 -8.48
N GLU A 87 11.09 28.44 -9.81
CA GLU A 87 9.95 29.06 -10.50
C GLU A 87 8.64 28.32 -10.20
N TYR A 88 8.67 26.98 -10.24
CA TYR A 88 7.52 26.14 -9.90
C TYR A 88 7.10 26.29 -8.43
N ALA A 89 8.07 26.27 -7.50
CA ALA A 89 7.80 26.48 -6.08
C ALA A 89 7.19 27.86 -5.81
N THR A 90 7.68 28.89 -6.49
CA THR A 90 7.13 30.26 -6.38
C THR A 90 5.69 30.32 -6.88
N GLN A 91 5.38 29.66 -7.99
CA GLN A 91 4.01 29.61 -8.51
C GLN A 91 3.07 28.83 -7.59
N SER A 92 3.53 27.73 -6.98
CA SER A 92 2.77 26.97 -6.00
C SER A 92 2.44 27.81 -4.76
N ILE A 93 3.40 28.56 -4.24
CA ILE A 93 3.20 29.44 -3.08
C ILE A 93 2.17 30.53 -3.39
N ASN A 94 2.22 31.12 -4.58
CA ASN A 94 1.25 32.15 -4.98
C ASN A 94 -0.18 31.58 -5.06
N ASN A 95 -0.34 30.38 -5.62
CA ASN A 95 -1.65 29.72 -5.68
C ASN A 95 -2.19 29.37 -4.29
N GLU A 96 -1.33 28.95 -3.35
CA GLU A 96 -1.71 28.71 -1.96
C GLU A 96 -2.14 30.00 -1.24
N GLN A 97 -1.46 31.12 -1.50
CA GLN A 97 -1.84 32.42 -0.94
C GLN A 97 -3.21 32.88 -1.45
N GLU A 98 -3.52 32.70 -2.73
CA GLU A 98 -4.86 32.99 -3.27
C GLU A 98 -5.92 32.10 -2.62
N SER A 99 -5.67 30.79 -2.51
CA SER A 99 -6.60 29.86 -1.84
C SER A 99 -6.83 30.19 -0.36
N LEU A 100 -5.80 30.64 0.36
CA LEU A 100 -5.93 31.05 1.76
C LEU A 100 -6.80 32.31 1.88
N SER A 101 -6.64 33.28 0.98
CA SER A 101 -7.46 34.49 0.95
C SER A 101 -8.94 34.17 0.69
N GLU A 102 -9.24 33.24 -0.22
CA GLU A 102 -10.61 32.79 -0.46
C GLU A 102 -11.21 32.07 0.76
N GLN A 103 -10.42 31.24 1.44
CA GLN A 103 -10.86 30.56 2.67
C GLN A 103 -11.15 31.55 3.80
N GLU A 104 -10.32 32.59 3.97
CA GLU A 104 -10.57 33.65 4.95
C GLU A 104 -11.90 34.37 4.70
N GLN A 105 -12.22 34.69 3.44
CA GLN A 105 -13.51 35.30 3.08
C GLN A 105 -14.70 34.40 3.39
N VAL A 106 -14.58 33.08 3.15
CA VAL A 106 -15.61 32.09 3.49
C VAL A 106 -15.80 31.98 5.00
N VAL A 107 -14.72 31.97 5.77
CA VAL A 107 -14.76 31.93 7.24
C VAL A 107 -15.42 33.20 7.79
N GLU A 108 -15.06 34.38 7.27
CA GLU A 108 -15.66 35.64 7.69
C GLU A 108 -17.17 35.69 7.41
N LYS A 109 -17.59 35.17 6.25
CA LYS A 109 -19.02 35.04 5.90
C LYS A 109 -19.75 34.11 6.87
N LYS A 110 -19.20 32.92 7.15
CA LYS A 110 -19.79 31.97 8.11
C LYS A 110 -19.86 32.54 9.52
N LEU A 111 -18.87 33.32 9.94
CA LEU A 111 -18.87 33.98 11.24
C LEU A 111 -20.00 35.01 11.36
N LYS A 112 -20.26 35.78 10.28
CA LYS A 112 -21.40 36.71 10.20
C LYS A 112 -22.74 35.97 10.28
N GLU A 113 -22.90 34.86 9.54
CA GLU A 113 -24.10 34.02 9.60
C GLU A 113 -24.32 33.39 10.98
N PHE A 114 -23.24 32.92 11.62
CA PHE A 114 -23.31 32.36 12.97
C PHE A 114 -23.68 33.42 14.02
N THR A 115 -23.10 34.62 13.92
CA THR A 115 -23.42 35.74 14.81
C THR A 115 -24.89 36.15 14.66
N TYR A 116 -25.37 36.24 13.42
CA TYR A 116 -26.78 36.52 13.14
C TYR A 116 -27.72 35.42 13.67
N GLY A 117 -27.35 34.14 13.50
CA GLY A 117 -28.10 33.02 14.06
C GLY A 117 -28.13 33.04 15.59
N ALA A 118 -27.03 33.42 16.25
CA ALA A 118 -26.96 33.55 17.70
C ALA A 118 -27.82 34.72 18.23
N GLU A 119 -27.90 35.83 17.50
CA GLU A 119 -28.80 36.95 17.82
C GLU A 119 -30.27 36.55 17.64
N LEU A 120 -30.62 35.89 16.53
CA LEU A 120 -31.96 35.33 16.31
C LEU A 120 -32.38 34.34 17.40
N PHE A 121 -31.45 33.49 17.85
CA PHE A 121 -31.69 32.57 18.98
C PHE A 121 -31.88 33.33 20.28
N ARG A 122 -31.08 34.36 20.56
CA ARG A 122 -31.21 35.19 21.77
C ARG A 122 -32.57 35.90 21.82
N ASP A 123 -33.01 36.43 20.68
CA ASP A 123 -34.30 37.11 20.53
C ASP A 123 -35.47 36.14 20.65
N ARG A 124 -35.42 34.96 19.98
CA ARG A 124 -36.47 33.93 20.10
C ARG A 124 -36.59 33.34 21.49
N LEU A 125 -35.48 33.21 22.21
CA LEU A 125 -35.45 32.65 23.57
C LEU A 125 -35.81 33.69 24.64
N GLY A 126 -35.87 34.98 24.27
CA GLY A 126 -36.14 36.06 25.22
C GLY A 126 -35.10 36.14 26.34
N LEU A 127 -33.83 35.96 25.96
CA LEU A 127 -32.74 35.68 26.89
C LEU A 127 -32.16 36.98 27.44
N THR A 128 -32.45 37.30 28.70
CA THR A 128 -31.93 38.51 29.36
C THR A 128 -31.09 38.18 30.59
N PHE A 129 -30.02 38.95 30.79
CA PHE A 129 -29.11 38.80 31.92
C PHE A 129 -29.30 39.94 32.90
N LYS A 130 -29.57 39.62 34.16
CA LYS A 130 -29.68 40.63 35.22
C LYS A 130 -28.64 40.36 36.30
N LYS A 131 -27.78 41.35 36.56
CA LYS A 131 -26.80 41.28 37.64
C LYS A 131 -27.54 41.47 38.97
N THR A 132 -27.41 40.52 39.87
CA THR A 132 -27.98 40.61 41.24
C THR A 132 -26.86 40.91 42.25
N HIS A 133 -27.19 41.23 43.50
CA HIS A 133 -26.18 41.52 44.52
C HIS A 133 -25.22 40.32 44.73
N GLY A 134 -23.91 40.59 44.75
CA GLY A 134 -22.83 39.59 44.84
C GLY A 134 -22.35 39.03 43.48
N ASN A 135 -21.59 37.92 43.50
CA ASN A 135 -21.10 37.21 42.30
C ASN A 135 -22.17 36.31 41.65
N ARG A 136 -23.42 36.78 41.60
CA ARG A 136 -24.56 36.01 41.08
C ARG A 136 -25.18 36.67 39.86
N LEU A 137 -25.25 35.89 38.78
CA LEU A 137 -25.91 36.27 37.53
C LEU A 137 -27.28 35.58 37.46
N GLN A 138 -28.34 36.36 37.28
CA GLN A 138 -29.66 35.83 36.97
C GLN A 138 -29.82 35.76 35.45
N VAL A 139 -30.14 34.57 34.94
CA VAL A 139 -30.46 34.36 33.52
C VAL A 139 -31.97 34.15 33.43
N VAL A 140 -32.63 34.94 32.60
CA VAL A 140 -34.09 34.91 32.41
C VAL A 140 -34.38 34.47 30.99
N PHE A 141 -35.20 33.43 30.86
CA PHE A 141 -35.79 33.01 29.59
C PHE A 141 -37.24 33.47 29.61
N THR A 142 -37.61 34.45 28.80
CA THR A 142 -38.98 34.97 28.79
C THR A 142 -39.91 34.21 27.84
N CYS A 143 -39.41 33.26 27.05
CA CYS A 143 -40.20 32.63 25.97
C CYS A 143 -40.19 31.09 25.93
N ILE A 144 -39.61 30.39 26.91
CA ILE A 144 -39.66 28.92 26.96
C ILE A 144 -39.93 28.40 28.38
N ASP A 145 -41.20 28.08 28.64
CA ASP A 145 -41.57 26.97 29.51
C ASP A 145 -42.50 26.04 28.72
N HIS A 146 -42.11 24.76 28.60
CA HIS A 146 -42.88 23.74 27.88
C HIS A 146 -44.15 23.29 28.62
N LYS A 147 -44.36 23.77 29.85
CA LYS A 147 -45.55 23.49 30.67
C LYS A 147 -46.46 24.70 30.87
N ASP A 148 -45.94 25.94 30.73
CA ASP A 148 -46.71 27.18 30.83
C ASP A 148 -46.04 28.34 30.06
N PRO A 149 -46.30 28.48 28.74
CA PRO A 149 -45.53 29.35 27.85
C PRO A 149 -45.63 30.87 28.13
N ASP A 150 -46.53 31.31 29.00
CA ASP A 150 -46.71 32.72 29.37
C ASP A 150 -46.02 33.11 30.70
N SER A 151 -45.36 32.16 31.38
CA SER A 151 -44.65 32.39 32.64
C SER A 151 -43.12 32.43 32.47
N PRO A 152 -42.41 33.44 33.03
CA PRO A 152 -40.95 33.53 32.95
C PRO A 152 -40.24 32.46 33.78
N PHE A 153 -39.28 31.75 33.18
CA PHE A 153 -38.47 30.72 33.83
C PHE A 153 -37.13 31.30 34.33
N TYR A 154 -36.85 31.12 35.62
CA TYR A 154 -35.67 31.68 36.29
C TYR A 154 -34.70 30.60 36.76
N PHE A 155 -33.41 30.80 36.51
CA PHE A 155 -32.38 30.13 37.30
C PHE A 155 -31.18 31.05 37.55
N TYR A 156 -30.44 30.72 38.61
CA TYR A 156 -29.31 31.50 39.09
C TYR A 156 -28.01 30.75 38.86
N VAL A 157 -26.99 31.48 38.43
CA VAL A 157 -25.63 30.96 38.28
C VAL A 157 -24.72 31.72 39.23
N GLN A 158 -23.99 31.00 40.07
CA GLN A 158 -22.96 31.56 40.95
C GLN A 158 -21.59 31.39 40.28
N VAL A 159 -20.81 32.48 40.25
CA VAL A 159 -19.51 32.51 39.58
C VAL A 159 -18.41 32.51 40.65
N GLU A 160 -17.62 31.43 40.68
CA GLU A 160 -16.41 31.29 41.49
C GLU A 160 -15.25 30.88 40.56
N ASP A 161 -14.16 31.67 40.57
CA ASP A 161 -12.88 31.41 39.89
C ASP A 161 -12.97 30.84 38.46
N GLY A 162 -13.83 31.43 37.64
CA GLY A 162 -13.88 31.16 36.20
C GLY A 162 -14.46 29.80 35.77
N LYS A 163 -15.07 29.02 36.67
CA LYS A 163 -15.74 27.74 36.34
C LYS A 163 -17.24 27.77 36.68
N TYR A 164 -18.06 27.30 35.75
CA TYR A 164 -19.53 27.25 35.89
C TYR A 164 -19.96 26.06 36.75
N ILE A 165 -20.64 26.31 37.88
CA ILE A 165 -21.21 25.25 38.73
C ILE A 165 -22.74 25.41 38.76
N ARG A 166 -23.45 24.44 38.18
CA ARG A 166 -24.93 24.38 38.20
C ARG A 166 -25.38 23.77 39.53
N ARG A 167 -26.13 24.51 40.35
CA ARG A 167 -26.88 23.94 41.49
C ARG A 167 -28.38 23.99 41.19
N GLN A 168 -29.01 22.83 41.02
CA GLN A 168 -30.47 22.70 41.09
C GLN A 168 -30.90 22.60 42.56
N HIS A 169 -31.92 23.36 42.95
CA HIS A 169 -32.64 23.11 44.21
C HIS A 169 -33.62 21.93 44.05
N PRO A 170 -33.91 21.16 45.12
CA PRO A 170 -34.56 19.87 45.00
C PRO A 170 -36.07 20.00 45.08
N GLN A 171 -36.82 19.51 44.09
CA GLN A 171 -38.20 19.08 44.32
C GLN A 171 -38.61 17.86 43.48
N ASN A 172 -39.21 16.92 44.21
CA ASN A 172 -40.10 15.82 43.86
C ASN A 172 -39.62 14.64 42.99
N LYS A 173 -39.31 13.56 43.72
CA LYS A 173 -39.45 12.16 43.31
C LYS A 173 -40.90 11.89 42.89
N ASN A 174 -41.11 11.64 41.60
CA ASN A 174 -42.05 10.65 41.04
C ASN A 174 -42.23 10.92 39.54
N SER A 175 -41.53 10.16 38.69
CA SER A 175 -41.93 9.83 37.32
C SER A 175 -40.97 8.79 36.70
N PRO A 176 -41.45 8.00 35.73
CA PRO A 176 -40.96 6.66 35.45
C PRO A 176 -39.71 6.63 34.58
N ASP A 177 -39.06 5.47 34.63
CA ASP A 177 -37.90 5.03 33.85
C ASP A 177 -37.90 5.60 32.42
N VAL A 178 -36.88 6.40 32.10
CA VAL A 178 -36.61 6.83 30.72
C VAL A 178 -35.87 5.69 30.05
N SER A 179 -36.64 4.82 29.40
CA SER A 179 -36.13 3.84 28.45
C SER A 179 -35.25 4.54 27.41
N VAL A 180 -33.96 4.21 27.39
CA VAL A 180 -33.08 4.49 26.26
C VAL A 180 -33.70 3.81 25.04
N ARG A 181 -34.20 4.61 24.09
CA ARG A 181 -34.69 4.07 22.81
C ARG A 181 -33.51 3.44 22.08
N GLN A 182 -33.45 2.11 22.09
CA GLN A 182 -32.70 1.31 21.12
C GLN A 182 -33.30 1.58 19.73
N GLY A 183 -32.79 2.59 19.03
CA GLY A 183 -32.95 2.67 17.57
C GLY A 183 -32.11 1.55 16.94
N SER A 184 -32.67 0.80 16.01
CA SER A 184 -32.00 -0.35 15.40
C SER A 184 -30.68 0.08 14.72
N SER A 185 -29.55 -0.39 15.23
CA SER A 185 -28.21 -0.14 14.66
C SER A 185 -28.02 -0.66 13.22
N ALA A 186 -28.98 -1.45 12.71
CA ALA A 186 -28.92 -2.07 11.38
C ALA A 186 -28.92 -1.07 10.21
N SER A 187 -29.36 0.18 10.41
CA SER A 187 -29.48 1.18 9.34
C SER A 187 -28.40 2.26 9.34
N SER A 188 -27.48 2.29 10.31
CA SER A 188 -26.42 3.34 10.32
C SER A 188 -25.39 3.08 9.21
N THR A 189 -24.99 4.17 8.53
CA THR A 189 -23.88 4.17 7.56
C THR A 189 -22.53 4.49 8.21
N ASN A 190 -22.51 4.86 9.49
CA ASN A 190 -21.28 5.13 10.23
C ASN A 190 -20.69 3.81 10.75
N LEU A 191 -19.65 3.33 10.08
CA LEU A 191 -18.99 2.06 10.41
C LEU A 191 -18.45 2.01 11.85
N LYS A 192 -17.95 3.13 12.38
CA LYS A 192 -17.43 3.20 13.75
C LYS A 192 -18.54 3.04 14.79
N GLU A 193 -19.71 3.63 14.57
CA GLU A 193 -20.89 3.44 15.43
C GLU A 193 -21.40 2.00 15.39
N VAL A 194 -21.44 1.40 14.20
CA VAL A 194 -21.83 -0.01 14.03
C VAL A 194 -20.87 -0.93 14.79
N LEU A 195 -19.56 -0.69 14.69
CA LEU A 195 -18.55 -1.41 15.47
C LEU A 195 -18.71 -1.21 16.97
N ALA A 196 -18.89 0.03 17.43
CA ALA A 196 -19.09 0.34 18.84
C ALA A 196 -20.28 -0.41 19.45
N ALA A 197 -21.33 -0.67 18.66
CA ALA A 197 -22.48 -1.45 19.08
C ALA A 197 -22.19 -2.96 19.20
N ILE A 198 -21.34 -3.52 18.33
CA ILE A 198 -21.07 -4.98 18.27
C ILE A 198 -19.95 -5.41 19.23
N ILE A 199 -18.98 -4.53 19.49
CA ILE A 199 -17.80 -4.84 20.33
C ILE A 199 -18.18 -5.36 21.72
N PRO A 200 -19.10 -4.75 22.49
CA PRO A 200 -19.46 -5.25 23.83
C PRO A 200 -20.03 -6.67 23.82
N GLU A 201 -20.86 -7.00 22.83
CA GLU A 201 -21.44 -8.34 22.67
C GLU A 201 -20.34 -9.38 22.43
N LYS A 202 -19.40 -9.08 21.52
CA LYS A 202 -18.29 -10.00 21.22
C LYS A 202 -17.30 -10.12 22.38
N GLN A 203 -17.03 -9.03 23.10
CA GLN A 203 -16.23 -9.07 24.34
C GLN A 203 -16.87 -10.00 25.38
N GLN A 204 -18.18 -9.91 25.57
CA GLN A 204 -18.93 -10.78 26.48
C GLN A 204 -18.86 -12.25 26.04
N GLU A 205 -19.13 -12.54 24.76
CA GLU A 205 -19.04 -13.88 24.19
C GLU A 205 -17.67 -14.52 24.45
N VAL A 206 -16.58 -13.79 24.15
CA VAL A 206 -15.21 -14.27 24.35
C VAL A 206 -14.90 -14.47 25.84
N ALA A 207 -15.36 -13.57 26.71
CA ALA A 207 -15.17 -13.68 28.16
C ALA A 207 -15.89 -14.92 28.73
N GLU A 208 -17.13 -15.17 28.31
CA GLU A 208 -17.92 -16.34 28.71
C GLU A 208 -17.30 -17.64 28.19
N PHE A 209 -16.88 -17.68 26.93
CA PHE A 209 -16.19 -18.82 26.34
C PHE A 209 -14.90 -19.15 27.11
N ARG A 210 -14.06 -18.14 27.39
CA ARG A 210 -12.81 -18.33 28.15
C ARG A 210 -13.05 -18.72 29.61
N LYS A 211 -14.11 -18.20 30.24
CA LYS A 211 -14.49 -18.61 31.60
C LYS A 211 -14.87 -20.09 31.66
N LYS A 212 -15.57 -20.59 30.65
CA LYS A 212 -16.01 -22.00 30.58
C LYS A 212 -14.91 -22.94 30.10
N HIS A 213 -14.12 -22.53 29.09
CA HIS A 213 -13.24 -23.42 28.34
C HIS A 213 -11.76 -23.03 28.36
N GLY A 214 -11.34 -22.02 29.11
CA GLY A 214 -9.97 -21.48 29.06
C GLY A 214 -8.84 -22.46 29.42
N LYS A 215 -9.15 -23.61 30.04
CA LYS A 215 -8.18 -24.70 30.33
C LYS A 215 -8.33 -25.93 29.41
N THR A 216 -9.24 -25.88 28.43
CA THR A 216 -9.49 -26.98 27.49
C THR A 216 -8.31 -27.12 26.54
N LYS A 217 -7.76 -28.33 26.40
CA LYS A 217 -6.70 -28.61 25.43
C LYS A 217 -7.27 -28.61 24.00
N VAL A 218 -6.58 -27.97 23.06
CA VAL A 218 -6.99 -27.88 21.63
C VAL A 218 -5.99 -28.52 20.66
N GLY A 219 -4.89 -29.04 21.18
CA GLY A 219 -3.80 -29.70 20.47
C GLY A 219 -2.65 -30.00 21.44
N GLU A 220 -1.65 -30.74 20.97
CA GLU A 220 -0.39 -31.00 21.68
C GLU A 220 0.75 -30.30 20.93
N VAL A 221 1.87 -30.01 21.60
CA VAL A 221 3.07 -29.42 20.99
C VAL A 221 4.19 -30.45 21.04
N THR A 222 4.79 -30.75 19.89
CA THR A 222 5.91 -31.71 19.77
C THR A 222 7.22 -31.00 19.43
N VAL A 223 8.34 -31.70 19.60
CA VAL A 223 9.69 -31.22 19.22
C VAL A 223 9.74 -30.82 17.74
N ASP A 224 9.17 -31.63 16.85
CA ASP A 224 9.11 -31.32 15.42
C ASP A 224 8.31 -30.05 15.10
N MET A 225 7.26 -29.76 15.87
CA MET A 225 6.50 -28.52 15.68
C MET A 225 7.30 -27.30 16.10
N MET A 226 8.15 -27.42 17.13
CA MET A 226 9.01 -26.32 17.58
C MET A 226 10.13 -26.00 16.58
N TYR A 227 10.82 -27.02 16.04
CA TYR A 227 11.81 -26.83 14.98
C TYR A 227 11.16 -26.50 13.62
N GLY A 228 9.99 -27.04 13.36
CA GLY A 228 9.25 -26.90 12.10
C GLY A 228 8.44 -25.60 11.96
N GLY A 229 8.77 -24.56 12.75
CA GLY A 229 8.13 -23.25 12.64
C GLY A 229 6.65 -23.25 13.01
N MET A 230 6.29 -23.91 14.11
CA MET A 230 4.93 -24.00 14.64
C MET A 230 3.92 -24.71 13.71
N ARG A 231 4.40 -25.52 12.74
CA ARG A 231 3.55 -26.28 11.83
C ARG A 231 2.54 -27.13 12.60
N GLY A 232 1.26 -26.85 12.42
CA GLY A 232 0.16 -27.59 13.06
C GLY A 232 -0.20 -27.12 14.48
N ILE A 233 0.52 -26.15 15.05
CA ILE A 233 0.17 -25.55 16.33
C ILE A 233 -0.94 -24.51 16.13
N LYS A 234 -2.05 -24.66 16.87
CA LYS A 234 -3.09 -23.63 16.98
C LYS A 234 -2.64 -22.55 17.97
N GLY A 235 -1.87 -21.56 17.48
CA GLY A 235 -1.13 -20.61 18.32
C GLY A 235 -1.77 -19.23 18.52
N LEU A 236 -2.71 -18.82 17.67
CA LEU A 236 -3.33 -17.49 17.72
C LEU A 236 -4.83 -17.56 17.41
N VAL A 237 -5.53 -16.46 17.70
CA VAL A 237 -6.95 -16.27 17.35
C VAL A 237 -7.01 -15.23 16.24
N THR A 238 -7.79 -15.52 15.20
CA THR A 238 -8.17 -14.56 14.16
C THR A 238 -9.68 -14.68 13.92
N GLU A 239 -10.34 -13.55 13.72
CA GLU A 239 -11.81 -13.47 13.67
C GLU A 239 -12.33 -13.15 12.26
N THR A 240 -11.48 -12.67 11.36
CA THR A 240 -11.84 -12.08 10.06
C THR A 240 -12.04 -13.13 8.98
N SER A 241 -11.20 -14.17 8.96
CA SER A 241 -11.31 -15.27 7.99
C SER A 241 -10.83 -16.60 8.53
N VAL A 242 -11.39 -17.69 8.00
CA VAL A 242 -11.07 -19.07 8.36
C VAL A 242 -11.08 -19.92 7.09
N LEU A 243 -10.07 -20.78 6.92
CA LEU A 243 -9.98 -21.70 5.80
C LEU A 243 -10.89 -22.92 6.05
N ASP A 244 -11.92 -23.07 5.23
CA ASP A 244 -12.69 -24.30 5.13
C ASP A 244 -11.90 -25.29 4.24
N PRO A 245 -11.53 -26.50 4.72
CA PRO A 245 -10.77 -27.46 3.93
C PRO A 245 -11.47 -27.90 2.64
N ASP A 246 -12.80 -27.86 2.65
CA ASP A 246 -13.64 -28.33 1.56
C ASP A 246 -14.18 -27.16 0.74
N GLU A 247 -14.40 -25.95 1.29
CA GLU A 247 -14.95 -24.79 0.54
C GLU A 247 -13.96 -23.63 0.29
N GLY A 248 -12.75 -23.70 0.85
CA GLY A 248 -11.74 -22.66 0.73
C GLY A 248 -11.91 -21.53 1.74
N ILE A 249 -11.24 -20.41 1.50
CA ILE A 249 -11.22 -19.31 2.48
C ILE A 249 -12.62 -18.68 2.61
N ARG A 250 -13.04 -18.46 3.85
CA ARG A 250 -14.30 -17.80 4.19
C ARG A 250 -14.03 -16.47 4.90
N PHE A 251 -14.63 -15.40 4.43
CA PHE A 251 -14.61 -14.09 5.07
C PHE A 251 -15.82 -13.96 6.00
N ARG A 252 -15.60 -13.99 7.32
CA ARG A 252 -16.67 -14.01 8.33
C ARG A 252 -17.74 -15.08 8.07
N GLY A 253 -17.32 -16.24 7.59
CA GLY A 253 -18.20 -17.38 7.26
C GLY A 253 -18.69 -17.42 5.80
N TYR A 254 -18.60 -16.32 5.06
CA TYR A 254 -19.02 -16.25 3.66
C TYR A 254 -17.88 -16.70 2.72
N SER A 255 -18.17 -17.66 1.84
CA SER A 255 -17.26 -18.11 0.78
C SER A 255 -17.06 -17.03 -0.30
N ILE A 256 -16.03 -17.17 -1.14
CA ILE A 256 -15.79 -16.26 -2.27
C ILE A 256 -17.02 -16.13 -3.21
N PRO A 257 -17.69 -17.22 -3.63
CA PRO A 257 -18.89 -17.11 -4.45
C PRO A 257 -20.05 -16.38 -3.75
N GLU A 258 -20.23 -16.59 -2.44
CA GLU A 258 -21.23 -15.87 -1.65
C GLU A 258 -20.89 -14.37 -1.59
N CYS A 259 -19.62 -14.02 -1.39
CA CYS A 259 -19.15 -12.64 -1.42
C CYS A 259 -19.37 -11.98 -2.79
N GLN A 260 -19.03 -12.64 -3.91
CA GLN A 260 -19.30 -12.12 -5.25
C GLN A 260 -20.80 -11.87 -5.48
N LYS A 261 -21.67 -12.74 -4.96
CA LYS A 261 -23.12 -12.58 -5.08
C LYS A 261 -23.67 -11.45 -4.21
N LEU A 262 -23.26 -11.38 -2.94
CA LEU A 262 -23.91 -10.57 -1.91
C LEU A 262 -23.29 -9.19 -1.70
N LEU A 263 -21.99 -9.02 -1.97
CA LEU A 263 -21.34 -7.74 -1.74
C LEU A 263 -21.80 -6.69 -2.78
N PRO A 264 -21.94 -5.42 -2.35
CA PRO A 264 -22.15 -4.28 -3.24
C PRO A 264 -21.11 -4.21 -4.36
N LYS A 265 -21.56 -3.73 -5.52
CA LYS A 265 -20.76 -3.58 -6.74
C LYS A 265 -20.74 -2.09 -7.12
N ALA A 266 -19.79 -1.71 -7.98
CA ALA A 266 -19.81 -0.38 -8.56
C ALA A 266 -21.04 -0.22 -9.49
N PRO A 267 -21.55 1.01 -9.69
CA PRO A 267 -22.58 1.25 -10.71
C PRO A 267 -22.11 0.76 -12.09
N GLY A 268 -22.84 -0.18 -12.68
CA GLY A 268 -22.49 -0.81 -13.97
C GLY A 268 -21.35 -1.82 -13.91
N GLY A 269 -20.77 -2.08 -12.73
CA GLY A 269 -19.80 -3.14 -12.50
C GLY A 269 -20.44 -4.44 -12.02
N GLU A 270 -19.68 -5.53 -12.16
CA GLU A 270 -20.06 -6.89 -11.78
C GLU A 270 -19.19 -7.44 -10.63
N GLU A 271 -17.99 -6.90 -10.42
CA GLU A 271 -17.09 -7.36 -9.38
C GLU A 271 -17.36 -6.70 -8.00
N PRO A 272 -17.18 -7.43 -6.89
CA PRO A 272 -17.45 -6.92 -5.55
C PRO A 272 -16.49 -5.78 -5.17
N LEU A 273 -17.04 -4.77 -4.49
CA LEU A 273 -16.24 -3.65 -3.99
C LEU A 273 -15.43 -4.04 -2.74
N PRO A 274 -14.12 -3.71 -2.69
CA PRO A 274 -13.30 -3.93 -1.50
C PRO A 274 -13.81 -3.20 -0.25
N GLU A 275 -14.46 -2.04 -0.41
CA GLU A 275 -15.15 -1.32 0.66
C GLU A 275 -16.21 -2.18 1.35
N GLY A 276 -16.98 -2.91 0.54
CA GLY A 276 -18.01 -3.81 1.02
C GLY A 276 -17.41 -4.99 1.79
N LEU A 277 -16.29 -5.53 1.28
CA LEU A 277 -15.57 -6.58 1.99
C LEU A 277 -14.97 -6.09 3.31
N PHE A 278 -14.37 -4.91 3.35
CA PHE A 278 -13.83 -4.35 4.58
C PHE A 278 -14.91 -4.18 5.66
N TRP A 279 -16.10 -3.71 5.28
CA TRP A 279 -17.26 -3.67 6.16
C TRP A 279 -17.63 -5.06 6.69
N LEU A 280 -17.68 -6.06 5.80
CA LEU A 280 -17.94 -7.45 6.20
C LEU A 280 -16.91 -7.94 7.21
N LEU A 281 -15.60 -7.77 6.93
CA LEU A 281 -14.52 -8.22 7.81
C LEU A 281 -14.59 -7.57 9.20
N LEU A 282 -14.97 -6.30 9.29
CA LEU A 282 -15.12 -5.60 10.57
C LEU A 282 -16.40 -5.98 11.32
N THR A 283 -17.52 -6.14 10.64
CA THR A 283 -18.84 -6.23 11.31
C THR A 283 -19.42 -7.64 11.34
N GLY A 284 -18.91 -8.56 10.51
CA GLY A 284 -19.52 -9.87 10.27
C GLY A 284 -20.81 -9.82 9.46
N LYS A 285 -21.21 -8.66 8.94
CA LYS A 285 -22.48 -8.43 8.23
C LYS A 285 -22.23 -7.95 6.81
N ILE A 286 -23.01 -8.44 5.86
CA ILE A 286 -23.01 -7.93 4.48
C ILE A 286 -23.53 -6.49 4.49
N PRO A 287 -22.77 -5.50 3.98
CA PRO A 287 -23.22 -4.12 3.92
C PRO A 287 -24.29 -3.91 2.85
N THR A 288 -25.12 -2.89 3.06
CA THR A 288 -25.94 -2.29 2.01
C THR A 288 -25.08 -1.46 1.04
N GLN A 289 -25.62 -1.13 -0.14
CA GLN A 289 -24.94 -0.22 -1.09
C GLN A 289 -24.58 1.13 -0.46
N GLN A 290 -25.45 1.67 0.41
CA GLN A 290 -25.23 2.95 1.08
C GLN A 290 -24.09 2.88 2.10
N GLN A 291 -23.96 1.74 2.80
CA GLN A 291 -22.86 1.51 3.75
C GLN A 291 -21.51 1.37 3.03
N ALA A 292 -21.45 0.63 1.92
CA ALA A 292 -20.25 0.55 1.10
C ALA A 292 -19.87 1.94 0.54
N ALA A 293 -20.85 2.71 0.03
CA ALA A 293 -20.62 4.06 -0.47
C ALA A 293 -20.14 5.03 0.63
N ALA A 294 -20.59 4.85 1.88
CA ALA A 294 -20.10 5.63 3.00
C ALA A 294 -18.62 5.34 3.31
N VAL A 295 -18.18 4.08 3.21
CA VAL A 295 -16.76 3.71 3.32
C VAL A 295 -15.94 4.32 2.18
N THR A 296 -16.43 4.25 0.93
CA THR A 296 -15.79 4.91 -0.22
C THR A 296 -15.58 6.40 0.05
N LYS A 297 -16.62 7.10 0.54
CA LYS A 297 -16.55 8.52 0.86
C LYS A 297 -15.51 8.83 1.93
N GLU A 298 -15.48 8.04 3.01
CA GLU A 298 -14.50 8.19 4.08
C GLU A 298 -13.07 7.99 3.57
N TRP A 299 -12.81 6.95 2.76
CA TRP A 299 -11.49 6.71 2.21
C TRP A 299 -11.04 7.81 1.25
N ASN A 300 -11.94 8.31 0.40
CA ASN A 300 -11.63 9.45 -0.47
C ASN A 300 -11.22 10.70 0.32
N GLN A 301 -11.80 10.93 1.50
CA GLN A 301 -11.49 12.07 2.36
C GLN A 301 -10.18 11.92 3.16
N ARG A 302 -9.70 10.68 3.35
CA ARG A 302 -8.55 10.35 4.21
C ARG A 302 -7.25 10.07 3.43
N ALA A 303 -7.30 10.11 2.10
CA ALA A 303 -6.23 9.64 1.21
C ALA A 303 -5.05 10.61 1.02
N SER A 304 -5.04 11.78 1.68
CA SER A 304 -3.94 12.75 1.56
C SER A 304 -2.65 12.23 2.18
N LEU A 305 -1.52 12.55 1.54
CA LEU A 305 -0.18 12.22 2.03
C LEU A 305 0.52 13.48 2.53
N PRO A 306 1.26 13.43 3.65
CA PRO A 306 2.09 14.54 4.08
C PRO A 306 3.32 14.69 3.17
N ASN A 307 3.77 15.94 2.98
CA ASN A 307 4.82 16.27 2.03
C ASN A 307 6.12 15.49 2.24
N HIS A 308 6.53 15.20 3.48
CA HIS A 308 7.77 14.46 3.73
C HIS A 308 7.73 13.03 3.16
N VAL A 309 6.56 12.40 3.13
CA VAL A 309 6.39 11.06 2.53
C VAL A 309 6.45 11.15 1.01
N ILE A 310 5.82 12.15 0.41
CA ILE A 310 5.87 12.40 -1.04
C ILE A 310 7.31 12.64 -1.49
N THR A 311 8.03 13.56 -0.81
CA THR A 311 9.44 13.84 -1.09
C THR A 311 10.31 12.59 -0.94
N MET A 312 10.09 11.80 0.11
CA MET A 312 10.84 10.55 0.30
C MET A 312 10.60 9.56 -0.85
N LEU A 313 9.35 9.39 -1.30
CA LEU A 313 9.00 8.50 -2.40
C LEU A 313 9.65 8.90 -3.72
N HIS A 314 9.69 10.20 -4.05
CA HIS A 314 10.35 10.69 -5.26
C HIS A 314 11.89 10.61 -5.21
N ASN A 315 12.46 10.58 -4.01
CA ASN A 315 13.91 10.50 -3.82
C ASN A 315 14.46 9.06 -3.73
N PHE A 316 13.60 8.04 -3.70
CA PHE A 316 14.09 6.67 -3.72
C PHE A 316 14.81 6.34 -5.03
N PRO A 317 15.97 5.67 -4.99
CA PRO A 317 16.66 5.27 -6.20
C PRO A 317 15.90 4.13 -6.89
N SER A 318 15.96 4.08 -8.22
CA SER A 318 15.21 3.10 -9.03
C SER A 318 15.59 1.64 -8.79
N ASN A 319 16.76 1.37 -8.19
CA ASN A 319 17.19 0.03 -7.81
C ASN A 319 16.63 -0.45 -6.47
N LEU A 320 15.97 0.42 -5.69
CA LEU A 320 15.31 0.02 -4.45
C LEU A 320 14.00 -0.72 -4.77
N HIS A 321 13.88 -1.96 -4.29
CA HIS A 321 12.73 -2.83 -4.57
C HIS A 321 11.39 -2.16 -4.20
N PRO A 322 10.31 -2.31 -5.01
CA PRO A 322 9.02 -1.67 -4.76
C PRO A 322 8.45 -1.93 -3.35
N MET A 323 8.54 -3.17 -2.86
CA MET A 323 8.11 -3.51 -1.49
C MET A 323 8.90 -2.78 -0.40
N SER A 324 10.19 -2.52 -0.62
CA SER A 324 11.01 -1.77 0.33
C SER A 324 10.62 -0.30 0.35
N GLN A 325 10.37 0.30 -0.82
CA GLN A 325 9.83 1.66 -0.92
C GLN A 325 8.47 1.76 -0.22
N PHE A 326 7.61 0.77 -0.44
CA PHE A 326 6.27 0.70 0.15
C PHE A 326 6.32 0.64 1.68
N SER A 327 7.09 -0.30 2.23
CA SER A 327 7.26 -0.44 3.68
C SER A 327 7.89 0.79 4.33
N ALA A 328 8.91 1.39 3.70
CA ALA A 328 9.53 2.62 4.20
C ALA A 328 8.55 3.80 4.22
N ALA A 329 7.76 3.99 3.15
CA ALA A 329 6.72 5.02 3.10
C ALA A 329 5.64 4.84 4.15
N ILE A 330 5.17 3.60 4.36
CA ILE A 330 4.20 3.28 5.43
C ILE A 330 4.80 3.58 6.81
N THR A 331 6.07 3.26 7.02
CA THR A 331 6.78 3.58 8.26
C THR A 331 6.87 5.09 8.48
N ALA A 332 7.16 5.88 7.44
CA ALA A 332 7.19 7.35 7.54
C ALA A 332 5.80 7.98 7.77
N LEU A 333 4.73 7.31 7.35
CA LEU A 333 3.34 7.73 7.63
C LEU A 333 2.93 7.59 9.10
N ASN A 334 3.69 6.85 9.92
CA ASN A 334 3.47 6.79 11.37
C ASN A 334 3.49 8.18 12.04
N SER A 335 4.11 9.20 11.44
CA SER A 335 4.05 10.59 11.93
C SER A 335 2.62 11.09 12.14
N GLU A 336 1.66 10.53 11.40
CA GLU A 336 0.24 10.87 11.46
C GLU A 336 -0.55 10.00 12.45
N SER A 337 0.08 9.07 13.18
CA SER A 337 -0.64 8.10 14.02
C SER A 337 -1.36 8.77 15.19
N LYS A 338 -2.69 8.65 15.16
CA LYS A 338 -3.58 9.05 16.24
C LYS A 338 -3.48 8.08 17.42
N PHE A 339 -3.25 6.79 17.17
CA PHE A 339 -3.07 5.81 18.24
C PHE A 339 -1.79 6.07 19.03
N ALA A 340 -0.65 6.28 18.37
CA ALA A 340 0.61 6.55 19.04
C ALA A 340 0.52 7.81 19.92
N LYS A 341 -0.11 8.88 19.41
CA LYS A 341 -0.38 10.11 20.17
C LYS A 341 -1.31 9.87 21.35
N ALA A 342 -2.46 9.24 21.15
CA ALA A 342 -3.42 8.99 22.22
C ALA A 342 -2.84 8.09 23.33
N TYR A 343 -2.03 7.09 22.96
CA TYR A 343 -1.36 6.23 23.91
C TYR A 343 -0.35 6.99 24.77
N SER A 344 0.46 7.87 24.18
CA SER A 344 1.43 8.69 24.94
C SER A 344 0.74 9.71 25.87
N GLU A 345 -0.45 10.17 25.50
CA GLU A 345 -1.31 11.03 26.32
C GLU A 345 -2.11 10.25 27.40
N GLY A 346 -1.97 8.92 27.47
CA GLY A 346 -2.54 8.10 28.54
C GLY A 346 -4.00 7.67 28.34
N VAL A 347 -4.44 7.49 27.08
CA VAL A 347 -5.79 7.03 26.76
C VAL A 347 -6.16 5.71 27.45
N ASN A 348 -7.42 5.56 27.83
CA ASN A 348 -7.93 4.35 28.46
C ASN A 348 -7.84 3.14 27.51
N LYS A 349 -7.41 1.98 28.03
CA LYS A 349 -7.31 0.72 27.28
C LYS A 349 -8.58 0.34 26.53
N LYS A 350 -9.78 0.64 27.07
CA LYS A 350 -11.06 0.34 26.43
C LYS A 350 -11.30 1.12 25.14
N LEU A 351 -10.59 2.23 24.95
CA LEU A 351 -10.71 3.11 23.78
C LEU A 351 -9.60 2.87 22.76
N TYR A 352 -8.65 1.96 23.00
CA TYR A 352 -7.55 1.67 22.07
C TYR A 352 -8.03 1.37 20.66
N TRP A 353 -9.09 0.56 20.54
CA TRP A 353 -9.66 0.20 19.24
C TRP A 353 -10.18 1.40 18.45
N GLU A 354 -10.63 2.49 19.11
CA GLU A 354 -11.17 3.66 18.43
C GLU A 354 -10.09 4.40 17.65
N TYR A 355 -8.88 4.52 18.22
CA TYR A 355 -7.75 5.17 17.57
C TYR A 355 -7.06 4.24 16.58
N THR A 356 -7.01 2.93 16.87
CA THR A 356 -6.58 1.91 15.90
C THR A 356 -7.51 1.88 14.68
N TYR A 357 -8.81 2.07 14.86
CA TYR A 357 -9.78 2.23 13.77
C TYR A 357 -9.46 3.46 12.91
N GLU A 358 -9.24 4.63 13.52
CA GLU A 358 -8.90 5.84 12.76
C GLU A 358 -7.62 5.67 11.95
N ASP A 359 -6.55 5.15 12.57
CA ASP A 359 -5.27 4.94 11.89
C ASP A 359 -5.39 3.87 10.78
N SER A 360 -6.20 2.84 10.97
CA SER A 360 -6.45 1.82 9.95
C SER A 360 -7.23 2.37 8.76
N MET A 361 -8.27 3.18 9.01
CA MET A 361 -9.04 3.85 7.95
C MET A 361 -8.17 4.82 7.15
N ASP A 362 -7.35 5.61 7.84
CA ASP A 362 -6.42 6.55 7.21
C ASP A 362 -5.35 5.82 6.40
N LEU A 363 -4.77 4.75 6.95
CA LEU A 363 -3.77 3.96 6.26
C LEU A 363 -4.34 3.35 4.97
N ILE A 364 -5.46 2.63 5.04
CA ILE A 364 -6.11 2.01 3.87
C ILE A 364 -6.40 3.06 2.78
N ALA A 365 -6.89 4.23 3.17
CA ALA A 365 -7.15 5.34 2.26
C ALA A 365 -5.89 5.83 1.53
N LYS A 366 -4.75 5.89 2.23
CA LYS A 366 -3.46 6.39 1.72
C LYS A 366 -2.68 5.37 0.89
N LEU A 367 -2.92 4.06 1.08
CA LEU A 367 -2.15 3.00 0.44
C LEU A 367 -2.15 3.06 -1.10
N PRO A 368 -3.29 3.27 -1.80
CA PRO A 368 -3.30 3.40 -3.25
C PRO A 368 -2.41 4.54 -3.77
N THR A 369 -2.43 5.69 -3.11
CA THR A 369 -1.63 6.86 -3.50
C THR A 369 -0.14 6.55 -3.36
N VAL A 370 0.28 5.98 -2.22
CA VAL A 370 1.68 5.55 -2.00
C VAL A 370 2.10 4.54 -3.05
N ALA A 371 1.29 3.50 -3.25
CA ALA A 371 1.58 2.43 -4.20
C ALA A 371 1.68 2.98 -5.64
N ALA A 372 0.75 3.84 -6.05
CA ALA A 372 0.76 4.44 -7.38
C ALA A 372 1.96 5.37 -7.62
N ILE A 373 2.39 6.15 -6.61
CA ILE A 373 3.62 6.95 -6.72
C ILE A 373 4.83 6.04 -6.95
N ILE A 374 4.96 4.94 -6.20
CA ILE A 374 6.03 3.95 -6.39
C ILE A 374 6.00 3.38 -7.81
N TYR A 375 4.82 2.97 -8.28
CA TYR A 375 4.64 2.43 -9.62
C TYR A 375 5.07 3.44 -10.71
N ARG A 376 4.64 4.69 -10.58
CA ARG A 376 4.97 5.73 -11.58
C ARG A 376 6.43 6.14 -11.54
N ASN A 377 7.02 6.27 -10.36
CA ASN A 377 8.44 6.56 -10.20
C ASN A 377 9.32 5.49 -10.85
N LEU A 378 8.95 4.21 -10.71
CA LEU A 378 9.74 3.11 -11.23
C LEU A 378 9.49 2.80 -12.71
N TYR A 379 8.25 2.98 -13.19
CA TYR A 379 7.81 2.39 -14.46
C TYR A 379 7.11 3.37 -15.40
N ARG A 380 6.91 4.63 -15.00
CA ARG A 380 6.27 5.68 -15.80
C ARG A 380 6.98 7.03 -15.64
N ASP A 381 8.31 6.99 -15.63
CA ASP A 381 9.22 8.16 -15.63
C ASP A 381 8.92 9.20 -14.54
N GLY A 382 8.39 8.79 -13.39
CA GLY A 382 8.05 9.70 -12.29
C GLY A 382 6.89 10.64 -12.58
N THR A 383 6.03 10.31 -13.54
CA THR A 383 4.81 11.09 -13.81
C THR A 383 3.94 11.24 -12.57
N SER A 384 3.32 12.41 -12.41
CA SER A 384 2.44 12.70 -11.27
C SER A 384 1.25 11.75 -11.21
N VAL A 385 0.84 11.38 -10.00
CA VAL A 385 -0.45 10.72 -9.76
C VAL A 385 -1.58 11.73 -9.88
N CYS A 386 -2.72 11.31 -10.43
CA CYS A 386 -3.91 12.17 -10.47
C CYS A 386 -4.48 12.38 -9.05
N PRO A 387 -5.16 13.52 -8.80
CA PRO A 387 -5.87 13.71 -7.54
C PRO A 387 -6.98 12.66 -7.37
N ILE A 388 -7.40 12.46 -6.12
CA ILE A 388 -8.54 11.59 -5.80
C ILE A 388 -9.81 12.18 -6.42
N ASP A 389 -10.49 11.36 -7.21
CA ASP A 389 -11.83 11.68 -7.70
C ASP A 389 -12.84 11.17 -6.69
N THR A 390 -13.57 12.10 -6.07
CA THR A 390 -14.54 11.78 -5.00
C THR A 390 -15.75 10.99 -5.50
N ASN A 391 -15.95 10.91 -6.82
CA ASN A 391 -17.01 10.10 -7.44
C ASN A 391 -16.59 8.66 -7.73
N LYS A 392 -15.30 8.33 -7.61
CA LYS A 392 -14.77 6.99 -7.83
C LYS A 392 -14.66 6.20 -6.52
N ASP A 393 -14.87 4.89 -6.61
CA ASP A 393 -14.52 3.95 -5.56
C ASP A 393 -13.00 3.79 -5.42
N TRP A 394 -12.58 3.15 -4.34
CA TRP A 394 -11.17 2.98 -3.96
C TRP A 394 -10.34 2.32 -5.06
N SER A 395 -10.90 1.29 -5.70
CA SER A 395 -10.20 0.55 -6.76
C SER A 395 -10.12 1.38 -8.05
N ALA A 396 -11.20 2.09 -8.40
CA ALA A 396 -11.20 2.99 -9.57
C ALA A 396 -10.25 4.18 -9.41
N ASN A 397 -10.16 4.77 -8.22
CA ASN A 397 -9.13 5.77 -7.92
C ASN A 397 -7.73 5.16 -8.03
N PHE A 398 -7.52 3.95 -7.51
CA PHE A 398 -6.22 3.29 -7.60
C PHE A 398 -5.80 3.01 -9.06
N ALA A 399 -6.70 2.45 -9.87
CA ALA A 399 -6.44 2.19 -11.29
C ALA A 399 -6.08 3.48 -12.05
N ALA A 400 -6.84 4.56 -11.82
CA ALA A 400 -6.56 5.86 -12.43
C ALA A 400 -5.19 6.42 -11.99
N MET A 401 -4.86 6.33 -10.69
CA MET A 401 -3.57 6.76 -10.18
C MET A 401 -2.42 5.92 -10.74
N LEU A 402 -2.61 4.63 -11.01
CA LEU A 402 -1.62 3.78 -11.69
C LEU A 402 -1.47 4.13 -13.19
N GLY A 403 -2.41 4.87 -13.76
CA GLY A 403 -2.42 5.25 -15.18
C GLY A 403 -3.15 4.28 -16.09
N TYR A 404 -4.10 3.50 -15.53
CA TYR A 404 -4.96 2.60 -16.29
C TYR A 404 -6.37 3.18 -16.39
N ASP A 405 -6.87 3.30 -17.62
CA ASP A 405 -8.18 3.83 -17.97
C ASP A 405 -9.18 2.75 -18.41
N ASN A 406 -8.70 1.55 -18.74
CA ASN A 406 -9.54 0.43 -19.13
C ASN A 406 -10.52 0.06 -17.99
N PRO A 407 -11.85 0.15 -18.21
CA PRO A 407 -12.84 -0.20 -17.20
C PRO A 407 -12.75 -1.65 -16.72
N GLU A 408 -12.36 -2.59 -17.60
CA GLU A 408 -12.18 -4.00 -17.25
C GLU A 408 -10.96 -4.21 -16.35
N PHE A 409 -9.90 -3.41 -16.49
CA PHE A 409 -8.78 -3.43 -15.53
C PHE A 409 -9.23 -2.93 -14.16
N THR A 410 -10.14 -1.95 -14.11
CA THR A 410 -10.72 -1.48 -12.85
C THR A 410 -11.56 -2.58 -12.18
N GLU A 411 -12.36 -3.32 -12.95
CA GLU A 411 -13.10 -4.50 -12.46
C GLU A 411 -12.15 -5.60 -11.96
N LEU A 412 -11.08 -5.89 -12.71
CA LEU A 412 -10.03 -6.82 -12.27
C LEU A 412 -9.44 -6.37 -10.93
N LEU A 413 -9.16 -5.07 -10.76
CA LEU A 413 -8.58 -4.54 -9.55
C LEU A 413 -9.54 -4.65 -8.35
N ARG A 414 -10.85 -4.41 -8.55
CA ARG A 414 -11.90 -4.64 -7.53
C ARG A 414 -11.92 -6.10 -7.07
N LEU A 415 -11.93 -7.04 -8.02
CA LEU A 415 -11.86 -8.48 -7.73
C LEU A 415 -10.56 -8.85 -7.02
N TYR A 416 -9.41 -8.43 -7.56
CA TYR A 416 -8.08 -8.73 -7.02
C TYR A 416 -7.94 -8.27 -5.57
N LEU A 417 -8.30 -7.02 -5.29
CA LEU A 417 -8.20 -6.41 -3.97
C LEU A 417 -9.17 -7.04 -2.96
N THR A 418 -10.30 -7.57 -3.42
CA THR A 418 -11.26 -8.31 -2.61
C THR A 418 -10.71 -9.69 -2.24
N ILE A 419 -10.26 -10.50 -3.19
CA ILE A 419 -9.96 -11.93 -2.93
C ILE A 419 -8.59 -12.16 -2.26
N HIS A 420 -7.67 -11.21 -2.30
CA HIS A 420 -6.38 -11.28 -1.61
C HIS A 420 -6.39 -10.64 -0.22
N SER A 421 -7.54 -10.08 0.19
CA SER A 421 -7.69 -9.20 1.35
C SER A 421 -7.30 -9.86 2.67
N ASP A 422 -7.63 -11.14 2.84
CA ASP A 422 -7.33 -11.89 4.05
C ASP A 422 -7.18 -13.39 3.78
N HIS A 423 -6.42 -14.09 4.62
CA HIS A 423 -6.30 -15.56 4.55
C HIS A 423 -5.77 -16.13 5.88
N GLU A 424 -6.63 -16.07 6.90
CA GLU A 424 -6.31 -16.38 8.29
C GLU A 424 -5.16 -15.51 8.86
N GLY A 425 -4.78 -15.76 10.12
CA GLY A 425 -3.71 -15.03 10.79
C GLY A 425 -2.35 -15.75 10.81
N GLY A 426 -2.26 -17.00 10.33
CA GLY A 426 -1.04 -17.80 10.40
C GLY A 426 0.00 -17.52 9.31
N ASN A 427 -0.38 -16.80 8.25
CA ASN A 427 0.57 -16.40 7.21
C ASN A 427 1.50 -15.28 7.73
N VAL A 428 2.74 -15.23 7.24
CA VAL A 428 3.81 -14.37 7.80
C VAL A 428 3.40 -12.90 7.89
N SER A 429 2.75 -12.36 6.85
CA SER A 429 2.33 -10.95 6.83
C SER A 429 1.25 -10.63 7.88
N ALA A 430 0.25 -11.51 8.04
CA ALA A 430 -0.82 -11.31 9.00
C ALA A 430 -0.32 -11.53 10.44
N HIS A 431 0.46 -12.60 10.66
CA HIS A 431 1.05 -12.89 11.95
C HIS A 431 2.00 -11.78 12.40
N THR A 432 2.83 -11.24 11.50
CA THR A 432 3.75 -10.15 11.84
C THR A 432 3.00 -8.87 12.20
N CYS A 433 1.92 -8.53 11.49
CA CYS A 433 1.06 -7.40 11.84
C CYS A 433 0.44 -7.60 13.23
N HIS A 434 -0.10 -8.79 13.52
CA HIS A 434 -0.64 -9.14 14.83
C HIS A 434 0.43 -9.08 15.94
N LEU A 435 1.59 -9.68 15.71
CA LEU A 435 2.70 -9.76 16.65
C LEU A 435 3.21 -8.37 17.04
N VAL A 436 3.50 -7.52 16.06
CA VAL A 436 3.95 -6.14 16.29
C VAL A 436 2.85 -5.32 16.96
N GLY A 437 1.60 -5.44 16.49
CA GLY A 437 0.45 -4.80 17.10
C GLY A 437 0.16 -5.24 18.54
N SER A 438 0.53 -6.47 18.92
CA SER A 438 0.37 -7.00 20.28
C SER A 438 1.26 -6.28 21.30
N ALA A 439 2.35 -5.68 20.84
CA ALA A 439 3.20 -4.79 21.64
C ALA A 439 2.66 -3.35 21.72
N LEU A 440 1.43 -3.12 21.22
CA LEU A 440 0.78 -1.81 21.12
C LEU A 440 1.50 -0.83 20.18
N SER A 441 2.18 -1.34 19.16
CA SER A 441 2.52 -0.51 18.00
C SER A 441 1.25 -0.15 17.22
N ASP A 442 1.21 1.05 16.66
CA ASP A 442 0.10 1.54 15.85
C ASP A 442 -0.03 0.76 14.51
N PRO A 443 -1.16 0.93 13.78
CA PRO A 443 -1.39 0.26 12.51
C PRO A 443 -0.32 0.49 11.43
N TYR A 444 0.31 1.67 11.38
CA TYR A 444 1.33 1.97 10.36
C TYR A 444 2.57 1.09 10.58
N LEU A 445 3.12 1.07 11.79
CA LEU A 445 4.29 0.26 12.12
C LEU A 445 4.00 -1.24 12.00
N SER A 446 2.83 -1.67 12.46
CA SER A 446 2.41 -3.08 12.39
C SER A 446 2.27 -3.56 10.94
N PHE A 447 1.66 -2.73 10.09
CA PHE A 447 1.48 -3.04 8.68
C PHE A 447 2.80 -3.01 7.90
N ALA A 448 3.67 -2.01 8.13
CA ALA A 448 5.00 -1.95 7.51
C ALA A 448 5.84 -3.20 7.82
N ALA A 449 5.85 -3.65 9.08
CA ALA A 449 6.51 -4.90 9.45
C ALA A 449 5.89 -6.11 8.72
N GLY A 450 4.56 -6.17 8.62
CA GLY A 450 3.85 -7.16 7.83
C GLY A 450 4.26 -7.16 6.35
N MET A 451 4.50 -5.98 5.76
CA MET A 451 4.98 -5.84 4.37
C MET A 451 6.41 -6.34 4.19
N ASN A 452 7.28 -6.17 5.19
CA ASN A 452 8.62 -6.78 5.17
C ASN A 452 8.53 -8.31 5.17
N GLY A 453 7.61 -8.87 5.96
CA GLY A 453 7.32 -10.31 5.92
C GLY A 453 6.73 -10.76 4.58
N LEU A 454 5.85 -9.95 3.98
CA LEU A 454 5.25 -10.22 2.66
C LEU A 454 6.27 -10.17 1.53
N ALA A 455 7.30 -9.34 1.63
CA ALA A 455 8.40 -9.28 0.66
C ALA A 455 9.30 -10.53 0.67
N GLY A 456 9.17 -11.40 1.69
CA GLY A 456 9.89 -12.66 1.76
C GLY A 456 9.55 -13.59 0.57
N PRO A 457 10.55 -14.19 -0.10
CA PRO A 457 10.32 -15.06 -1.25
C PRO A 457 9.35 -16.22 -1.02
N LEU A 458 9.36 -16.79 0.18
CA LEU A 458 8.48 -17.90 0.57
C LEU A 458 7.03 -17.48 0.86
N HIS A 459 6.69 -16.19 0.69
CA HIS A 459 5.35 -15.68 0.95
C HIS A 459 4.79 -14.89 -0.24
N GLY A 460 5.43 -13.80 -0.65
CA GLY A 460 4.84 -12.86 -1.60
C GLY A 460 5.22 -13.01 -3.07
N LEU A 461 5.99 -14.05 -3.46
CA LEU A 461 6.50 -14.20 -4.83
C LEU A 461 5.80 -15.28 -5.68
N ALA A 462 4.83 -16.01 -5.12
CA ALA A 462 4.19 -17.14 -5.81
C ALA A 462 3.58 -16.74 -7.17
N ASN A 463 2.93 -15.58 -7.25
CA ASN A 463 2.37 -15.04 -8.50
C ASN A 463 3.47 -14.84 -9.57
N GLN A 464 4.57 -14.19 -9.19
CA GLN A 464 5.71 -13.96 -10.09
C GLN A 464 6.35 -15.27 -10.54
N GLU A 465 6.55 -16.22 -9.62
CA GLU A 465 7.14 -17.53 -9.91
C GLU A 465 6.31 -18.32 -10.92
N VAL A 466 4.97 -18.33 -10.77
CA VAL A 466 4.05 -18.91 -11.75
C VAL A 466 4.24 -18.25 -13.10
N LEU A 467 4.22 -16.92 -13.16
CA LEU A 467 4.27 -16.21 -14.43
C LEU A 467 5.61 -16.39 -15.16
N VAL A 468 6.73 -16.36 -14.45
CA VAL A 468 8.06 -16.68 -15.00
C VAL A 468 8.08 -18.10 -15.55
N TRP A 469 7.54 -19.07 -14.81
CA TRP A 469 7.50 -20.47 -15.23
C TRP A 469 6.62 -20.69 -16.46
N VAL A 470 5.41 -20.11 -16.49
CA VAL A 470 4.48 -20.19 -17.62
C VAL A 470 5.07 -19.53 -18.87
N THR A 471 5.74 -18.39 -18.71
CA THR A 471 6.42 -17.70 -19.82
C THR A 471 7.54 -18.56 -20.40
N LYS A 472 8.40 -19.12 -19.54
CA LYS A 472 9.47 -20.03 -19.95
C LYS A 472 8.94 -21.28 -20.65
N LEU A 473 7.84 -21.85 -20.15
CA LEU A 473 7.18 -23.00 -20.78
C LEU A 473 6.74 -22.64 -22.20
N ARG A 474 6.05 -21.51 -22.36
CA ARG A 474 5.60 -21.03 -23.68
C ARG A 474 6.76 -20.78 -24.63
N GLU A 475 7.85 -20.17 -24.16
CA GLU A 475 9.07 -19.95 -24.95
C GLU A 475 9.75 -21.27 -25.36
N THR A 476 9.75 -22.26 -24.47
CA THR A 476 10.39 -23.56 -24.71
C THR A 476 9.62 -24.41 -25.71
N LEU A 477 8.29 -24.47 -25.56
CA LEU A 477 7.45 -25.34 -26.38
C LEU A 477 7.00 -24.67 -27.69
N GLY A 478 6.88 -23.34 -27.69
CA GLY A 478 6.47 -22.54 -28.85
C GLY A 478 5.02 -22.75 -29.28
N GLY A 479 4.47 -21.78 -30.00
CA GLY A 479 3.18 -21.90 -30.70
C GLY A 479 2.00 -22.38 -29.84
N ASP A 480 1.11 -23.16 -30.47
CA ASP A 480 0.02 -23.85 -29.80
C ASP A 480 0.53 -25.16 -29.20
N VAL A 481 0.61 -25.21 -27.88
CA VAL A 481 1.10 -26.36 -27.12
C VAL A 481 0.02 -27.44 -27.06
N THR A 482 0.34 -28.68 -27.47
CA THR A 482 -0.58 -29.81 -27.31
C THR A 482 -0.59 -30.35 -25.87
N ASP A 483 -1.69 -31.01 -25.46
CA ASP A 483 -1.79 -31.62 -24.12
C ASP A 483 -0.66 -32.63 -23.85
N GLU A 484 -0.22 -33.35 -24.88
CA GLU A 484 0.88 -34.33 -24.79
C GLU A 484 2.24 -33.65 -24.55
N GLN A 485 2.55 -32.59 -25.30
CA GLN A 485 3.77 -31.80 -25.09
C GLN A 485 3.79 -31.18 -23.69
N LEU A 486 2.64 -30.64 -23.25
CA LEU A 486 2.50 -30.06 -21.92
C LEU A 486 2.71 -31.10 -20.82
N ARG A 487 2.09 -32.28 -20.96
CA ARG A 487 2.25 -33.41 -20.04
C ARG A 487 3.70 -33.88 -19.95
N ASN A 488 4.41 -33.98 -21.08
CA ASN A 488 5.83 -34.34 -21.12
C ASN A 488 6.69 -33.28 -20.41
N PHE A 489 6.42 -31.99 -20.65
CA PHE A 489 7.13 -30.91 -19.96
C PHE A 489 6.93 -30.98 -18.44
N ILE A 490 5.70 -31.14 -17.97
CA ILE A 490 5.38 -31.24 -16.53
C ILE A 490 6.06 -32.45 -15.90
N TRP A 491 6.02 -33.62 -16.55
CA TRP A 491 6.72 -34.81 -16.05
C TRP A 491 8.23 -34.59 -15.96
N ASN A 492 8.84 -33.91 -16.93
CA ASN A 492 10.26 -33.58 -16.89
C ASN A 492 10.59 -32.62 -15.74
N THR A 493 9.76 -31.59 -15.51
CA THR A 493 9.87 -30.71 -14.33
C THR A 493 9.85 -31.52 -13.03
N LEU A 494 8.85 -32.38 -12.85
CA LEU A 494 8.69 -33.19 -11.64
C LEU A 494 9.83 -34.22 -11.45
N LYS A 495 10.30 -34.86 -12.54
CA LYS A 495 11.42 -35.82 -12.49
C LYS A 495 12.76 -35.15 -12.18
N SER A 496 12.92 -33.86 -12.50
CA SER A 496 14.09 -33.07 -12.13
C SER A 496 14.13 -32.66 -10.65
N GLY A 497 13.11 -33.01 -9.86
CA GLY A 497 12.98 -32.61 -8.46
C GLY A 497 12.36 -31.23 -8.25
N GLN A 498 11.94 -30.56 -9.33
CA GLN A 498 11.21 -29.29 -9.26
C GLN A 498 9.71 -29.54 -9.02
N VAL A 499 9.00 -28.48 -8.61
CA VAL A 499 7.54 -28.46 -8.44
C VAL A 499 6.88 -27.65 -9.55
N VAL A 500 5.57 -27.83 -9.75
CA VAL A 500 4.78 -26.96 -10.63
C VAL A 500 4.29 -25.77 -9.79
N PRO A 501 4.76 -24.53 -10.04
CA PRO A 501 4.38 -23.37 -9.24
C PRO A 501 2.86 -23.16 -9.24
N GLY A 502 2.30 -22.79 -8.09
CA GLY A 502 0.86 -22.55 -7.94
C GLY A 502 0.00 -23.82 -7.76
N TYR A 503 0.59 -25.03 -7.84
CA TYR A 503 -0.11 -26.31 -7.61
C TYR A 503 0.47 -27.05 -6.42
N GLY A 504 -0.39 -27.74 -5.64
CA GLY A 504 0.05 -28.57 -4.52
C GLY A 504 -0.13 -27.90 -3.16
N HIS A 505 -1.35 -27.88 -2.62
CA HIS A 505 -1.64 -27.26 -1.32
C HIS A 505 -1.63 -28.29 -0.17
N ALA A 506 -1.12 -27.91 1.00
CA ALA A 506 -1.08 -28.79 2.17
C ALA A 506 -2.45 -29.07 2.83
N VAL A 507 -3.48 -28.28 2.54
CA VAL A 507 -4.74 -28.22 3.33
C VAL A 507 -5.97 -28.28 2.42
N LEU A 508 -6.02 -27.42 1.40
CA LEU A 508 -7.17 -27.28 0.50
C LEU A 508 -7.36 -28.55 -0.36
N ARG A 509 -8.56 -29.17 -0.32
CA ARG A 509 -8.83 -30.47 -0.97
C ARG A 509 -9.40 -30.37 -2.39
N LYS A 510 -9.86 -29.19 -2.79
CA LYS A 510 -10.36 -28.88 -4.15
C LYS A 510 -9.68 -27.63 -4.70
N THR A 511 -10.03 -27.18 -5.89
CA THR A 511 -9.51 -25.93 -6.46
C THR A 511 -9.87 -24.73 -5.58
N ASP A 512 -8.90 -23.83 -5.38
CA ASP A 512 -9.10 -22.59 -4.62
C ASP A 512 -10.22 -21.75 -5.27
N PRO A 513 -11.28 -21.37 -4.53
CA PRO A 513 -12.35 -20.56 -5.11
C PRO A 513 -11.84 -19.19 -5.63
N ARG A 514 -10.70 -18.70 -5.12
CA ARG A 514 -10.04 -17.49 -5.64
C ARG A 514 -9.35 -17.73 -6.99
N TYR A 515 -8.93 -18.95 -7.29
CA TYR A 515 -8.50 -19.32 -8.65
C TYR A 515 -9.70 -19.35 -9.59
N ILE A 516 -10.82 -19.93 -9.14
CA ILE A 516 -12.04 -20.07 -9.95
C ILE A 516 -12.61 -18.72 -10.37
N CYS A 517 -12.78 -17.76 -9.45
CA CYS A 517 -13.34 -16.46 -9.82
C CYS A 517 -12.45 -15.69 -10.82
N GLN A 518 -11.13 -15.80 -10.70
CA GLN A 518 -10.18 -15.24 -11.67
C GLN A 518 -10.27 -15.93 -13.04
N GLN A 519 -10.49 -17.23 -13.05
CA GLN A 519 -10.72 -17.98 -14.27
C GLN A 519 -12.04 -17.58 -14.95
N GLU A 520 -13.11 -17.36 -14.19
CA GLU A 520 -14.39 -16.86 -14.71
C GLU A 520 -14.24 -15.46 -15.32
N PHE A 521 -13.54 -14.57 -14.62
CA PHE A 521 -13.18 -13.25 -15.15
C PHE A 521 -12.41 -13.36 -16.47
N ALA A 522 -11.39 -14.23 -16.54
CA ALA A 522 -10.62 -14.45 -17.76
C ALA A 522 -11.46 -14.98 -18.92
N LYS A 523 -12.33 -15.97 -18.66
CA LYS A 523 -13.24 -16.53 -19.69
C LYS A 523 -14.16 -15.47 -20.28
N LYS A 524 -14.57 -14.49 -19.48
CA LYS A 524 -15.45 -13.41 -19.91
C LYS A 524 -14.71 -12.32 -20.70
N HIS A 525 -13.56 -11.88 -20.22
CA HIS A 525 -12.89 -10.66 -20.73
C HIS A 525 -11.67 -10.91 -21.62
N LEU A 526 -11.00 -12.06 -21.48
CA LEU A 526 -9.80 -12.41 -22.26
C LEU A 526 -9.73 -13.90 -22.68
N PRO A 527 -10.80 -14.51 -23.20
CA PRO A 527 -10.82 -15.94 -23.53
C PRO A 527 -9.82 -16.35 -24.61
N ASN A 528 -9.40 -15.38 -25.43
CA ASN A 528 -8.49 -15.60 -26.54
C ASN A 528 -7.02 -15.34 -26.21
N ASP A 529 -6.71 -14.83 -25.01
CA ASP A 529 -5.33 -14.54 -24.62
C ASP A 529 -4.48 -15.83 -24.57
N PRO A 530 -3.30 -15.85 -25.22
CA PRO A 530 -2.46 -17.05 -25.25
C PRO A 530 -1.95 -17.52 -23.89
N LEU A 531 -1.65 -16.60 -22.95
CA LEU A 531 -1.18 -17.00 -21.62
C LEU A 531 -2.34 -17.57 -20.81
N PHE A 532 -3.53 -16.99 -20.91
CA PHE A 532 -4.73 -17.55 -20.30
C PHE A 532 -5.06 -18.94 -20.84
N LYS A 533 -5.01 -19.15 -22.16
CA LYS A 533 -5.24 -20.49 -22.76
C LYS A 533 -4.27 -21.53 -22.19
N LEU A 534 -3.00 -21.17 -22.05
CA LEU A 534 -1.99 -22.04 -21.46
C LEU A 534 -2.27 -22.31 -19.97
N VAL A 535 -2.66 -21.32 -19.18
CA VAL A 535 -3.08 -21.51 -17.78
C VAL A 535 -4.31 -22.41 -17.66
N ALA A 536 -5.30 -22.25 -18.55
CA ALA A 536 -6.48 -23.11 -18.62
C ALA A 536 -6.12 -24.56 -19.01
N GLN A 537 -5.15 -24.73 -19.91
CA GLN A 537 -4.64 -26.05 -20.29
C GLN A 537 -3.85 -26.72 -19.14
N LEU A 538 -3.04 -25.95 -18.41
CA LEU A 538 -2.37 -26.42 -17.19
C LEU A 538 -3.39 -26.90 -16.15
N TYR A 539 -4.50 -26.19 -15.97
CA TYR A 539 -5.56 -26.59 -15.06
C TYR A 539 -6.19 -27.93 -15.43
N LYS A 540 -6.30 -28.22 -16.72
CA LYS A 540 -6.80 -29.52 -17.22
C LYS A 540 -5.80 -30.65 -17.00
N VAL A 541 -4.50 -30.40 -17.14
CA VAL A 541 -3.47 -31.45 -17.27
C VAL A 541 -2.70 -31.71 -15.98
N VAL A 542 -2.33 -30.67 -15.23
CA VAL A 542 -1.45 -30.78 -14.04
C VAL A 542 -2.07 -31.63 -12.92
N PRO A 543 -3.35 -31.49 -12.54
CA PRO A 543 -3.90 -32.23 -11.41
C PRO A 543 -3.78 -33.75 -11.58
N ASP A 544 -4.12 -34.29 -12.75
CA ASP A 544 -4.04 -35.73 -13.04
C ASP A 544 -2.59 -36.25 -12.96
N ILE A 545 -1.62 -35.46 -13.42
CA ILE A 545 -0.19 -35.82 -13.33
C ILE A 545 0.25 -35.86 -11.87
N LEU A 546 -0.16 -34.89 -11.04
CA LEU A 546 0.19 -34.85 -9.62
C LEU A 546 -0.45 -36.00 -8.84
N ILE A 547 -1.67 -36.40 -9.19
CA ILE A 547 -2.34 -37.60 -8.65
C ILE A 547 -1.55 -38.86 -9.02
N GLU A 548 -1.19 -39.01 -10.29
CA GLU A 548 -0.41 -40.16 -10.78
C GLU A 548 0.99 -40.22 -10.14
N GLN A 549 1.62 -39.08 -9.89
CA GLN A 549 2.90 -39.01 -9.19
C GLN A 549 2.80 -39.48 -7.74
N GLY A 550 1.64 -39.32 -7.09
CA GLY A 550 1.38 -39.78 -5.72
C GLY A 550 2.12 -39.05 -4.60
N LYS A 551 2.82 -37.94 -4.90
CA LYS A 551 3.56 -37.13 -3.90
C LYS A 551 2.76 -35.94 -3.37
N ALA A 552 1.94 -35.31 -4.21
CA ALA A 552 1.14 -34.16 -3.82
C ALA A 552 -0.10 -34.64 -3.06
N LYS A 553 -0.32 -34.12 -1.84
CA LYS A 553 -1.50 -34.47 -1.05
C LYS A 553 -2.79 -33.93 -1.68
N ASN A 554 -2.76 -32.70 -2.17
CA ASN A 554 -3.87 -32.08 -2.88
C ASN A 554 -3.34 -31.42 -4.16
N PRO A 555 -3.73 -31.88 -5.36
CA PRO A 555 -3.08 -31.55 -6.64
C PRO A 555 -3.61 -30.27 -7.30
N TRP A 556 -4.41 -29.46 -6.60
CA TRP A 556 -5.17 -28.36 -7.18
C TRP A 556 -4.42 -27.02 -7.15
N PRO A 557 -4.75 -26.08 -8.05
CA PRO A 557 -4.12 -24.76 -8.04
C PRO A 557 -4.68 -23.82 -6.97
N ASN A 558 -3.87 -22.82 -6.62
CA ASN A 558 -4.24 -21.70 -5.77
C ASN A 558 -4.41 -20.39 -6.56
N VAL A 559 -4.79 -19.31 -5.86
CA VAL A 559 -4.98 -17.96 -6.44
C VAL A 559 -3.79 -17.45 -7.29
N ASP A 560 -2.56 -17.76 -6.89
CA ASP A 560 -1.33 -17.28 -7.53
C ASP A 560 -1.07 -17.94 -8.88
N ALA A 561 -1.66 -19.11 -9.13
CA ALA A 561 -1.59 -19.81 -10.40
C ALA A 561 -2.31 -19.07 -11.55
N HIS A 562 -3.07 -18.01 -11.27
CA HIS A 562 -3.91 -17.31 -12.24
C HIS A 562 -3.74 -15.79 -12.28
N SER A 563 -3.40 -15.15 -11.16
CA SER A 563 -3.41 -13.68 -11.03
C SER A 563 -2.44 -12.98 -11.98
N GLY A 564 -1.25 -13.55 -12.20
CA GLY A 564 -0.23 -12.95 -13.06
C GLY A 564 -0.65 -12.77 -14.51
N VAL A 565 -1.38 -13.73 -15.09
CA VAL A 565 -1.81 -13.63 -16.51
C VAL A 565 -2.88 -12.56 -16.72
N LEU A 566 -3.73 -12.33 -15.71
CA LEU A 566 -4.72 -11.25 -15.74
C LEU A 566 -4.03 -9.87 -15.75
N LEU A 567 -3.07 -9.67 -14.86
CA LEU A 567 -2.32 -8.41 -14.77
C LEU A 567 -1.52 -8.14 -16.06
N GLN A 568 -0.83 -9.15 -16.60
CA GLN A 568 -0.08 -9.03 -17.86
C GLN A 568 -0.96 -8.63 -19.04
N TYR A 569 -2.15 -9.21 -19.16
CA TYR A 569 -3.07 -8.94 -20.26
C TYR A 569 -3.44 -7.45 -20.35
N TYR A 570 -3.72 -6.82 -19.22
CA TYR A 570 -4.07 -5.40 -19.19
C TYR A 570 -2.87 -4.45 -19.22
N GLY A 571 -1.64 -4.97 -19.30
CA GLY A 571 -0.42 -4.15 -19.44
C GLY A 571 0.35 -3.90 -18.15
N MET A 572 -0.09 -4.45 -17.01
CA MET A 572 0.65 -4.44 -15.74
C MET A 572 1.71 -5.53 -15.78
N LYS A 573 2.83 -5.26 -16.46
CA LYS A 573 3.86 -6.27 -16.77
C LYS A 573 5.00 -6.35 -15.76
N GLU A 574 5.07 -5.40 -14.85
CA GLU A 574 6.20 -5.19 -13.94
C GLU A 574 6.10 -6.11 -12.72
N MET A 575 6.52 -7.37 -12.88
CA MET A 575 6.34 -8.45 -11.89
C MET A 575 6.84 -8.12 -10.48
N ASN A 576 7.91 -7.34 -10.33
CA ASN A 576 8.42 -6.91 -9.02
C ASN A 576 7.41 -6.05 -8.22
N TYR A 577 6.42 -5.48 -8.91
CA TYR A 577 5.36 -4.67 -8.30
C TYR A 577 4.14 -5.48 -7.83
N TYR A 578 3.97 -6.74 -8.26
CA TYR A 578 2.76 -7.51 -7.95
C TYR A 578 2.56 -7.72 -6.44
N THR A 579 3.64 -7.87 -5.69
CA THR A 579 3.58 -7.98 -4.23
C THR A 579 3.10 -6.67 -3.56
N VAL A 580 3.28 -5.51 -4.20
CA VAL A 580 2.70 -4.24 -3.70
C VAL A 580 1.18 -4.26 -3.84
N LEU A 581 0.63 -4.73 -4.96
CA LEU A 581 -0.83 -4.93 -5.11
C LEU A 581 -1.36 -5.91 -4.06
N PHE A 582 -0.62 -6.99 -3.80
CA PHE A 582 -0.96 -7.93 -2.74
C PHE A 582 -0.95 -7.24 -1.37
N GLY A 583 0.06 -6.43 -1.06
CA GLY A 583 0.12 -5.63 0.16
C GLY A 583 -1.08 -4.72 0.33
N VAL A 584 -1.42 -3.93 -0.70
CA VAL A 584 -2.59 -3.03 -0.70
C VAL A 584 -3.89 -3.80 -0.39
N SER A 585 -4.09 -4.96 -1.02
CA SER A 585 -5.24 -5.82 -0.71
C SER A 585 -5.21 -6.34 0.73
N ARG A 586 -4.08 -6.91 1.15
CA ARG A 586 -3.90 -7.57 2.46
C ARG A 586 -4.12 -6.62 3.63
N ALA A 587 -3.94 -5.31 3.43
CA ALA A 587 -4.25 -4.29 4.42
C ALA A 587 -5.68 -4.42 4.98
N LEU A 588 -6.66 -4.75 4.11
CA LEU A 588 -8.06 -4.85 4.50
C LEU A 588 -8.28 -5.90 5.59
N GLY A 589 -7.68 -7.09 5.44
CA GLY A 589 -7.77 -8.18 6.41
C GLY A 589 -7.01 -7.89 7.69
N VAL A 590 -5.71 -7.59 7.57
CA VAL A 590 -4.82 -7.49 8.74
C VAL A 590 -5.15 -6.28 9.62
N LEU A 591 -5.62 -5.17 9.03
CA LEU A 591 -6.03 -4.00 9.79
C LEU A 591 -7.42 -4.19 10.42
N SER A 592 -8.33 -4.91 9.74
CA SER A 592 -9.59 -5.35 10.38
C SER A 592 -9.32 -6.23 11.60
N SER A 593 -8.40 -7.19 11.47
CA SER A 593 -7.98 -8.04 12.60
C SER A 593 -7.34 -7.20 13.70
N LEU A 594 -6.46 -6.26 13.37
CA LEU A 594 -5.77 -5.42 14.36
C LEU A 594 -6.75 -4.54 15.17
N ILE A 595 -7.80 -4.01 14.54
CA ILE A 595 -8.88 -3.30 15.24
C ILE A 595 -9.55 -4.23 16.26
N TRP A 596 -9.89 -5.46 15.85
CA TRP A 596 -10.48 -6.46 16.74
C TRP A 596 -9.53 -6.91 17.85
N ASP A 597 -8.23 -7.01 17.59
CA ASP A 597 -7.24 -7.35 18.60
C ASP A 597 -7.23 -6.32 19.74
N ARG A 598 -7.36 -5.03 19.41
CA ARG A 598 -7.48 -3.94 20.40
C ARG A 598 -8.84 -3.91 21.06
N ALA A 599 -9.92 -4.14 20.30
CA ALA A 599 -11.28 -4.19 20.83
C ALA A 599 -11.45 -5.33 21.84
N LEU A 600 -10.87 -6.50 21.59
CA LEU A 600 -10.87 -7.64 22.50
C LEU A 600 -9.82 -7.52 23.61
N GLY A 601 -8.95 -6.52 23.54
CA GLY A 601 -7.90 -6.29 24.51
C GLY A 601 -6.88 -7.43 24.57
N LEU A 602 -6.59 -8.07 23.43
CA LEU A 602 -5.65 -9.19 23.32
C LEU A 602 -4.27 -8.79 23.88
N PRO A 603 -3.61 -9.68 24.63
CA PRO A 603 -2.34 -9.38 25.27
C PRO A 603 -1.18 -9.39 24.26
N ILE A 604 -0.01 -8.99 24.75
CA ILE A 604 1.25 -9.18 24.03
C ILE A 604 1.46 -10.67 23.69
N GLU A 605 1.81 -10.95 22.44
CA GLU A 605 2.23 -12.28 22.00
C GLU A 605 3.66 -12.56 22.51
N ARG A 606 3.82 -13.66 23.24
CA ARG A 606 5.10 -13.98 23.90
C ARG A 606 5.30 -15.50 24.05
N PRO A 607 5.51 -16.24 22.95
CA PRO A 607 5.82 -17.66 23.01
C PRO A 607 7.13 -17.91 23.77
N LYS A 608 7.24 -19.07 24.42
CA LYS A 608 8.47 -19.48 25.11
C LYS A 608 9.39 -20.21 24.12
N SER A 609 10.63 -19.73 23.98
CA SER A 609 11.67 -20.45 23.26
C SER A 609 12.41 -21.44 24.14
N PHE A 610 12.96 -22.48 23.51
CA PHE A 610 13.90 -23.42 24.10
C PHE A 610 15.10 -23.56 23.16
N ASP A 611 16.29 -23.75 23.72
CA ASP A 611 17.43 -24.30 22.97
C ASP A 611 17.36 -25.84 22.95
N THR A 612 18.19 -26.46 22.11
CA THR A 612 18.25 -27.93 21.99
C THR A 612 18.56 -28.61 23.33
N ILE A 613 19.43 -28.02 24.16
CA ILE A 613 19.83 -28.58 25.45
C ILE A 613 18.64 -28.63 26.41
N ASN A 614 17.89 -27.54 26.53
CA ASN A 614 16.72 -27.50 27.40
C ASN A 614 15.56 -28.33 26.83
N LEU A 615 15.44 -28.49 25.50
CA LEU A 615 14.48 -29.44 24.92
C LEU A 615 14.81 -30.89 25.27
N ARG A 616 16.08 -31.29 25.11
CA ARG A 616 16.60 -32.61 25.49
C ARG A 616 16.30 -32.91 26.97
N LYS A 617 16.61 -31.96 27.86
CA LYS A 617 16.23 -32.04 29.28
C LYS A 617 14.72 -32.14 29.49
N ALA A 618 13.92 -31.36 28.76
CA ALA A 618 12.46 -31.35 28.90
C ALA A 618 11.81 -32.68 28.48
N VAL A 619 12.43 -33.44 27.58
CA VAL A 619 11.96 -34.77 27.15
C VAL A 619 12.65 -35.93 27.86
N GLY A 620 13.55 -35.65 28.83
CA GLY A 620 14.26 -36.67 29.60
C GLY A 620 15.45 -37.32 28.88
N ASP A 621 15.95 -36.72 27.81
CA ASP A 621 17.16 -37.13 27.08
C ASP A 621 18.37 -36.32 27.60
N ALA A 622 18.90 -36.69 28.76
CA ALA A 622 20.00 -35.95 29.42
C ALA A 622 21.33 -36.07 28.67
#